data_AF-A0A562M3C8-F1
#
_entry.id   AF-A0A562M3C8-F1
#
_cell.length_a   1.000
_cell.length_b   1.000
_cell.length_c   1.000
_cell.angle_alpha   90.00
_cell.angle_beta   90.00
_cell.angle_gamma   90.00
#
_symmetry.space_group_name_H-M   'P 1'
#
loop_
_entity.id
_entity.type
_entity.pdbx_description
1 polymer ?
#
loop_
_entity_poly.entity_id
_entity_poly.type
_entity_poly.pdbx_seq_one_letter_code
_entity_poly.pdbx_strand_id
1 'polypeptide(L)'
;MPHADRLQQDLDYLSRTVRHRERPVGTPAIYFLWALIVLVGFALPDLAPRVAGAYWCVVGIGGGLLSWWLGARDARVTGVSDPELGKRYGYHWLIGGIGFLLAALPVALGRAPIESAVGTFMLVAGLSYAFAGLHLNRPILWSGLLMLAAYGVMVVAQPPYAWTFTGIAIAASLLWAGLSAQRQRRAGALQ
;
A
#
# COMPACT_ATOMS: atom_id res chain seq x y z
N MET A 1 -34.84 -22.65 24.76
CA MET A 1 -33.78 -22.11 23.88
C MET A 1 -32.70 -23.16 23.81
N PRO A 2 -32.76 -24.03 22.79
CA PRO A 2 -32.16 -25.35 22.84
C PRO A 2 -30.65 -25.26 22.67
N HIS A 3 -29.93 -26.18 23.28
CA HIS A 3 -28.47 -26.16 23.47
C HIS A 3 -27.62 -25.78 22.25
N ALA A 4 -28.10 -26.09 21.04
CA ALA A 4 -27.44 -25.81 19.77
C ALA A 4 -27.22 -24.31 19.52
N ASP A 5 -28.18 -23.45 19.87
CA ASP A 5 -28.08 -22.01 19.64
C ASP A 5 -26.99 -21.38 20.54
N ARG A 6 -26.86 -21.87 21.78
CA ARG A 6 -25.78 -21.45 22.69
C ARG A 6 -24.43 -21.94 22.22
N LEU A 7 -24.34 -23.19 21.76
CA LEU A 7 -23.10 -23.76 21.25
C LEU A 7 -22.60 -23.01 20.02
N GLN A 8 -23.52 -22.62 19.12
CA GLN A 8 -23.21 -21.80 17.96
C GLN A 8 -22.77 -20.38 18.37
N GLN A 9 -23.44 -19.76 19.34
CA GLN A 9 -23.04 -18.45 19.88
C GLN A 9 -21.68 -18.47 20.57
N ASP A 10 -21.38 -19.52 21.34
CA ASP A 10 -20.09 -19.69 22.03
C ASP A 10 -18.96 -19.95 21.02
N LEU A 11 -19.21 -20.76 19.97
CA LEU A 11 -18.27 -20.97 18.87
C LEU A 11 -18.06 -19.69 18.05
N ASP A 12 -19.11 -18.91 17.80
CA ASP A 12 -19.01 -17.62 17.15
C ASP A 12 -18.25 -16.61 18.01
N TYR A 13 -18.46 -16.62 19.33
CA TYR A 13 -17.74 -15.77 20.26
C TYR A 13 -16.26 -16.15 20.34
N LEU A 14 -15.94 -17.45 20.48
CA LEU A 14 -14.57 -17.96 20.50
C LEU A 14 -13.86 -17.71 19.17
N SER A 15 -14.51 -17.99 18.04
CA SER A 15 -13.94 -17.71 16.72
C SER A 15 -13.70 -16.23 16.50
N ARG A 16 -14.61 -15.34 16.93
CA ARG A 16 -14.41 -13.89 16.90
C ARG A 16 -13.29 -13.45 17.83
N THR A 17 -13.21 -13.99 19.04
CA THR A 17 -12.19 -13.63 20.04
C THR A 17 -10.79 -14.06 19.58
N VAL A 18 -10.66 -15.27 19.03
CA VAL A 18 -9.41 -15.76 18.44
C VAL A 18 -9.03 -14.94 17.21
N ARG A 19 -9.97 -14.70 16.28
CA ARG A 19 -9.73 -13.85 15.10
C ARG A 19 -9.41 -12.39 15.44
N HIS A 20 -9.92 -11.85 16.55
CA HIS A 20 -9.63 -10.48 16.97
C HIS A 20 -8.18 -10.30 17.46
N ARG A 21 -7.54 -11.39 17.93
CA ARG A 21 -6.11 -11.40 18.27
C ARG A 21 -5.20 -11.49 17.04
N GLU A 22 -5.67 -12.09 15.94
CA GLU A 22 -4.92 -12.24 14.69
C GLU A 22 -5.17 -11.09 13.72
N ARG A 23 -4.79 -9.85 14.10
CA ARG A 23 -4.78 -8.78 13.10
C ARG A 23 -3.74 -9.11 12.02
N PRO A 24 -4.11 -9.12 10.73
CA PRO A 24 -3.18 -9.48 9.67
C PRO A 24 -2.04 -8.45 9.62
N VAL A 25 -0.82 -8.91 9.88
CA VAL A 25 0.39 -8.09 9.99
C VAL A 25 0.83 -7.52 8.62
N GLY A 26 0.17 -7.91 7.53
CA GLY A 26 0.57 -7.63 6.14
C GLY A 26 1.75 -8.49 5.70
N THR A 27 2.06 -8.50 4.40
CA THR A 27 3.17 -9.28 3.82
C THR A 27 4.41 -8.41 3.64
N PRO A 28 5.48 -8.56 4.46
CA PRO A 28 6.67 -7.70 4.42
C PRO A 28 7.30 -7.57 3.04
N ALA A 29 7.39 -8.67 2.30
CA ALA A 29 7.97 -8.70 0.96
C ALA A 29 7.29 -7.74 -0.02
N ILE A 30 5.97 -7.52 0.12
CA ILE A 30 5.22 -6.59 -0.72
C ILE A 30 5.66 -5.15 -0.46
N TYR A 31 5.88 -4.78 0.81
CA TYR A 31 6.33 -3.44 1.15
C TYR A 31 7.74 -3.15 0.61
N PHE A 32 8.65 -4.12 0.71
CA PHE A 32 10.01 -3.97 0.17
C PHE A 32 10.04 -3.91 -1.36
N LEU A 33 9.22 -4.72 -2.02
CA LEU A 33 9.04 -4.68 -3.47
C LEU A 33 8.62 -3.27 -3.91
N TRP A 34 7.57 -2.73 -3.30
CA TRP A 34 7.05 -1.42 -3.67
C TRP A 34 7.97 -0.27 -3.25
N ALA A 35 8.74 -0.41 -2.17
CA ALA A 35 9.75 0.58 -1.81
C ALA A 35 10.78 0.74 -2.94
N LEU A 36 11.26 -0.36 -3.51
CA LEU A 36 12.20 -0.33 -4.62
C LEU A 36 11.56 0.21 -5.90
N ILE A 37 10.38 -0.30 -6.26
CA ILE A 37 9.66 0.10 -7.48
C ILE A 37 9.35 1.61 -7.45
N VAL A 38 8.86 2.10 -6.32
CA VAL A 38 8.51 3.52 -6.15
C VAL A 38 9.75 4.39 -6.18
N LEU A 39 10.82 4.02 -5.46
CA LEU A 39 12.05 4.80 -5.45
C LEU A 39 12.56 5.06 -6.86
N VAL A 40 12.66 4.01 -7.68
CA VAL A 40 13.09 4.13 -9.08
C VAL A 40 12.05 4.88 -9.90
N GLY A 41 10.79 4.46 -9.85
CA GLY A 41 9.73 5.00 -10.71
C GLY A 41 9.43 6.48 -10.50
N PHE A 42 9.56 6.98 -9.27
CA PHE A 42 9.41 8.40 -8.95
C PHE A 42 10.69 9.22 -9.18
N ALA A 43 11.86 8.60 -9.29
CA ALA A 43 13.06 9.34 -9.74
C ALA A 43 13.05 9.59 -11.25
N LEU A 44 12.37 8.73 -12.03
CA LEU A 44 12.39 8.82 -13.50
C LEU A 44 11.81 10.11 -14.09
N PRO A 45 10.70 10.70 -13.60
CA PRO A 45 10.21 11.98 -14.12
C PRO A 45 11.25 13.10 -14.08
N ASP A 46 12.09 13.15 -13.04
CA ASP A 46 13.11 14.19 -12.92
C ASP A 46 14.38 13.85 -13.73
N LEU A 47 14.78 12.57 -13.76
CA LEU A 47 16.08 12.15 -14.31
C LEU A 47 16.02 11.63 -15.75
N ALA A 48 14.89 11.04 -16.14
CA ALA A 48 14.67 10.40 -17.43
C ALA A 48 13.17 10.38 -17.80
N PRO A 49 12.53 11.54 -17.99
CA PRO A 49 11.07 11.66 -18.14
C PRO A 49 10.49 10.82 -19.29
N ARG A 50 11.27 10.61 -20.35
CA ARG A 50 10.86 9.84 -21.54
C ARG A 50 10.54 8.37 -21.23
N VAL A 51 11.15 7.78 -20.21
CA VAL A 51 10.96 6.36 -19.85
C VAL A 51 10.01 6.16 -18.67
N ALA A 52 9.63 7.23 -17.96
CA ALA A 52 8.81 7.15 -16.74
C ALA A 52 7.46 6.46 -16.99
N GLY A 53 6.76 6.82 -18.07
CA GLY A 53 5.48 6.19 -18.43
C GLY A 53 5.62 4.70 -18.74
N ALA A 54 6.58 4.33 -19.59
CA ALA A 54 6.83 2.94 -19.96
C ALA A 54 7.23 2.08 -18.75
N TYR A 55 8.03 2.64 -17.84
CA TYR A 55 8.39 2.00 -16.58
C TYR A 55 7.14 1.63 -15.77
N TRP A 56 6.20 2.56 -15.57
CA TRP A 56 4.99 2.28 -14.80
C TRP A 56 4.05 1.29 -15.48
N CYS A 57 3.98 1.29 -16.83
CA CYS A 57 3.22 0.28 -17.56
C CYS A 57 3.77 -1.13 -17.35
N VAL A 58 5.09 -1.30 -17.36
CA VAL A 58 5.71 -2.64 -17.22
C VAL A 58 5.85 -3.02 -15.75
N VAL A 59 6.55 -2.18 -14.98
CA VAL A 59 6.91 -2.45 -13.58
C VAL A 59 5.73 -2.23 -12.64
N GLY A 60 4.81 -1.32 -12.94
CA GLY A 60 3.59 -1.15 -12.15
C GLY A 60 2.66 -2.36 -12.27
N ILE A 61 2.38 -2.83 -13.49
CA ILE A 61 1.56 -4.03 -13.72
C ILE A 61 2.28 -5.27 -13.16
N GLY A 62 3.57 -5.43 -13.48
CA GLY A 62 4.40 -6.52 -12.96
C GLY A 62 4.48 -6.54 -11.43
N GLY A 63 4.61 -5.37 -10.81
CA GLY A 63 4.60 -5.19 -9.35
C GLY A 63 3.26 -5.62 -8.74
N GLY A 64 2.14 -5.26 -9.37
CA GLY A 64 0.81 -5.70 -8.94
C GLY A 64 0.62 -7.22 -9.02
N LEU A 65 1.02 -7.84 -10.13
CA LEU A 65 0.97 -9.30 -10.29
C LEU A 65 1.89 -10.03 -9.29
N LEU A 66 3.10 -9.50 -9.07
CA LEU A 66 4.04 -10.06 -8.12
C LEU A 66 3.54 -9.89 -6.68
N SER A 67 2.90 -8.76 -6.35
CA SER A 67 2.21 -8.56 -5.07
C SER A 67 1.12 -9.60 -4.84
N TRP A 68 0.32 -9.89 -5.86
CA TRP A 68 -0.71 -10.93 -5.76
C TRP A 68 -0.09 -12.31 -5.50
N TRP A 69 0.94 -12.68 -6.27
CA TRP A 69 1.65 -13.95 -6.07
C TRP A 69 2.29 -14.05 -4.67
N LEU A 70 2.94 -12.98 -4.20
CA LEU A 70 3.53 -12.91 -2.85
C LEU A 70 2.48 -13.08 -1.76
N GLY A 71 1.33 -12.40 -1.88
CA GLY A 71 0.22 -12.54 -0.95
C GLY A 71 -0.40 -13.94 -0.97
N ALA A 72 -0.58 -14.53 -2.16
CA ALA A 72 -1.09 -15.90 -2.29
C ALA A 72 -0.11 -16.94 -1.72
N ARG A 73 1.19 -16.76 -1.93
CA ARG A 73 2.23 -17.60 -1.32
C ARG A 73 2.23 -17.47 0.19
N ASP A 74 2.15 -16.24 0.71
CA ASP A 74 2.11 -15.98 2.15
C ASP A 74 0.91 -16.66 2.81
N ALA A 75 -0.29 -16.52 2.23
CA ALA A 75 -1.51 -17.19 2.71
C ALA A 75 -1.38 -18.73 2.73
N ARG A 76 -0.69 -19.31 1.74
CA ARG A 76 -0.43 -20.77 1.72
C ARG A 76 0.54 -21.20 2.82
N VAL A 77 1.57 -20.40 3.10
CA VAL A 77 2.57 -20.71 4.13
C VAL A 77 1.99 -20.57 5.53
N THR A 78 1.14 -19.57 5.77
CA THR A 78 0.50 -19.35 7.08
C THR A 78 -0.74 -20.21 7.30
N GLY A 79 -1.29 -20.83 6.25
CA GLY A 79 -2.51 -21.62 6.31
C GLY A 79 -3.78 -20.79 6.50
N VAL A 80 -3.67 -19.45 6.53
CA VAL A 80 -4.80 -18.53 6.71
C VAL A 80 -5.17 -17.93 5.36
N SER A 81 -6.34 -18.31 4.85
CA SER A 81 -6.90 -17.74 3.62
C SER A 81 -8.28 -17.14 3.90
N ASP A 82 -8.34 -15.81 3.87
CA ASP A 82 -9.60 -15.05 3.92
C ASP A 82 -9.89 -14.43 2.53
N PRO A 83 -10.79 -15.02 1.73
CA PRO A 83 -11.11 -14.53 0.40
C PRO A 83 -11.84 -13.18 0.42
N GLU A 84 -12.56 -12.86 1.50
CA GLU A 84 -13.24 -11.57 1.63
C GLU A 84 -12.23 -10.46 1.89
N LEU A 85 -11.27 -10.71 2.77
CA LEU A 85 -10.13 -9.79 2.98
C LEU A 85 -9.35 -9.58 1.68
N GLY A 86 -9.06 -10.65 0.93
CA GLY A 86 -8.41 -10.57 -0.37
C GLY A 86 -9.16 -9.65 -1.36
N LYS A 87 -10.49 -9.76 -1.43
CA LYS A 87 -11.32 -8.86 -2.25
C LYS A 87 -11.23 -7.40 -1.79
N ARG A 88 -11.27 -7.14 -0.49
CA ARG A 88 -11.13 -5.77 0.06
C ARG A 88 -9.79 -5.15 -0.30
N TYR A 89 -8.69 -5.93 -0.20
CA TYR A 89 -7.38 -5.52 -0.70
C TYR A 89 -7.42 -5.22 -2.20
N GLY A 90 -7.98 -6.13 -3.00
CA GLY A 90 -8.10 -5.97 -4.44
C GLY A 90 -8.83 -4.69 -4.84
N TYR A 91 -10.02 -4.44 -4.28
CA TYR A 91 -10.79 -3.22 -4.56
C TYR A 91 -10.08 -1.96 -4.10
N HIS A 92 -9.48 -1.98 -2.91
CA HIS A 92 -8.76 -0.82 -2.38
C HIS A 92 -7.62 -0.40 -3.30
N TRP A 93 -6.77 -1.34 -3.72
CA TRP A 93 -5.64 -1.04 -4.60
C TRP A 93 -6.07 -0.77 -6.04
N LEU A 94 -7.17 -1.35 -6.51
CA LEU A 94 -7.76 -1.00 -7.81
C LEU A 94 -8.25 0.46 -7.81
N ILE A 95 -8.99 0.88 -6.79
CA ILE A 95 -9.45 2.27 -6.64
C ILE A 95 -8.27 3.21 -6.52
N GLY A 96 -7.25 2.87 -5.73
CA GLY A 96 -6.00 3.64 -5.65
C GLY A 96 -5.29 3.77 -7.01
N GLY A 97 -5.21 2.67 -7.76
CA GLY A 97 -4.65 2.64 -9.12
C GLY A 97 -5.43 3.53 -10.09
N ILE A 98 -6.76 3.48 -10.06
CA ILE A 98 -7.61 4.40 -10.84
C ILE A 98 -7.34 5.85 -10.43
N GLY A 99 -7.20 6.13 -9.12
CA GLY A 99 -6.82 7.45 -8.62
C GLY A 99 -5.51 7.97 -9.22
N PHE A 100 -4.48 7.13 -9.31
CA PHE A 100 -3.21 7.50 -9.96
C PHE A 100 -3.37 7.73 -11.46
N LEU A 101 -4.14 6.91 -12.17
CA LEU A 101 -4.42 7.11 -13.59
C LEU A 101 -5.15 8.43 -13.84
N LEU A 102 -6.13 8.76 -13.01
CA LEU A 102 -6.85 10.04 -13.08
C LEU A 102 -5.94 11.23 -12.76
N ALA A 103 -5.04 11.09 -11.79
CA ALA A 103 -4.03 12.10 -11.48
C ALA A 103 -3.04 12.31 -12.64
N ALA A 104 -2.71 11.26 -13.38
CA ALA A 104 -1.82 11.32 -14.55
C ALA A 104 -2.49 11.89 -15.80
N LEU A 105 -3.82 11.83 -15.88
CA LEU A 105 -4.58 12.09 -17.11
C LEU A 105 -4.32 13.48 -17.71
N PRO A 106 -4.28 14.59 -16.96
CA PRO A 106 -4.00 15.90 -17.54
C PRO A 106 -2.61 15.98 -18.19
N VAL A 107 -1.61 15.36 -17.57
CA VAL A 107 -0.23 15.29 -18.09
C VAL A 107 -0.18 14.41 -19.34
N ALA A 108 -0.83 13.25 -19.30
CA ALA A 108 -0.90 12.33 -20.43
C ALA A 108 -1.57 12.95 -21.67
N LEU A 109 -2.53 13.87 -21.46
CA LEU A 109 -3.20 14.61 -22.52
C LEU A 109 -2.48 15.91 -22.93
N GLY A 110 -1.31 16.19 -22.37
CA GLY A 110 -0.54 17.40 -22.65
C GLY A 110 -1.20 18.69 -22.15
N ARG A 111 -2.16 18.59 -21.22
CA ARG A 111 -2.91 19.73 -20.67
C ARG A 111 -2.29 20.31 -19.40
N ALA A 112 -1.31 19.64 -18.83
CA ALA A 112 -0.60 20.08 -17.64
C ALA A 112 0.87 19.63 -17.69
N PRO A 113 1.79 20.44 -17.13
CA PRO A 113 3.20 20.05 -17.01
C PRO A 113 3.36 18.89 -16.01
N ILE A 114 4.36 18.03 -16.18
CA ILE A 114 4.53 16.80 -15.37
C ILE A 114 4.75 17.13 -13.88
N GLU A 115 5.38 18.26 -13.59
CA GLU A 115 5.66 18.76 -12.25
C GLU A 115 4.37 19.04 -11.47
N SER A 116 3.29 19.42 -12.17
CA SER A 116 1.99 19.68 -11.51
C SER A 116 1.32 18.42 -10.96
N ALA A 117 1.66 17.23 -11.47
CA ALA A 117 1.07 15.98 -11.03
C ALA A 117 1.67 15.44 -9.72
N VAL A 118 2.86 15.91 -9.30
CA VAL A 118 3.54 15.43 -8.07
C VAL A 118 2.62 15.53 -6.85
N GLY A 119 2.03 16.71 -6.65
CA GLY A 119 1.17 16.97 -5.49
C GLY A 119 -0.04 16.06 -5.48
N THR A 120 -0.74 15.92 -6.62
CA THR A 120 -1.90 15.04 -6.74
C THR A 120 -1.52 13.57 -6.54
N PHE A 121 -0.38 13.12 -7.08
CA PHE A 121 0.13 11.76 -6.86
C PHE A 121 0.42 11.49 -5.38
N MET A 122 1.11 12.42 -4.70
CA MET A 122 1.40 12.28 -3.27
C MET A 122 0.12 12.28 -2.43
N LEU A 123 -0.88 13.11 -2.78
CA LEU A 123 -2.17 13.12 -2.11
C LEU A 123 -2.93 11.79 -2.30
N VAL A 124 -3.02 11.29 -3.54
CA VAL A 124 -3.64 10.00 -3.84
C VAL A 124 -2.92 8.86 -3.10
N ALA A 125 -1.58 8.86 -3.09
CA ALA A 125 -0.79 7.90 -2.32
C ALA A 125 -1.12 8.00 -0.83
N GLY A 126 -1.02 9.18 -0.23
CA GLY A 126 -1.26 9.38 1.19
C GLY A 126 -2.65 8.93 1.63
N LEU A 127 -3.69 9.29 0.88
CA LEU A 127 -5.06 8.84 1.16
C LEU A 127 -5.22 7.33 1.00
N SER A 128 -4.69 6.76 -0.09
CA SER A 128 -4.78 5.31 -0.35
C SER A 128 -4.11 4.52 0.77
N TYR A 129 -2.91 4.93 1.20
CA TYR A 129 -2.17 4.25 2.26
C TYR A 129 -2.79 4.48 3.64
N ALA A 130 -3.27 5.69 3.94
CA ALA A 130 -3.93 5.98 5.22
C ALA A 130 -5.22 5.16 5.35
N PHE A 131 -6.07 5.12 4.32
CA PHE A 131 -7.30 4.33 4.35
C PHE A 131 -7.01 2.83 4.41
N ALA A 132 -6.01 2.31 3.68
CA ALA A 132 -5.57 0.92 3.86
C ALA A 132 -5.19 0.65 5.33
N GLY A 133 -4.58 1.63 6.01
CA GLY A 133 -4.29 1.58 7.43
C GLY A 133 -5.50 1.53 8.34
N LEU A 134 -6.54 2.27 8.00
CA LEU A 134 -7.79 2.28 8.76
C LEU A 134 -8.59 0.99 8.60
N HIS A 135 -8.66 0.41 7.39
CA HIS A 135 -9.62 -0.67 7.11
C HIS A 135 -9.00 -2.03 6.74
N LEU A 136 -7.71 -2.11 6.39
CA LEU A 136 -7.02 -3.38 6.06
C LEU A 136 -5.94 -3.76 7.07
N ASN A 137 -4.92 -2.91 7.25
CA ASN A 137 -3.73 -3.25 8.04
C ASN A 137 -3.13 -2.02 8.74
N ARG A 138 -3.26 -1.96 10.06
CA ARG A 138 -2.91 -0.79 10.88
C ARG A 138 -1.47 -0.26 10.72
N PRO A 139 -0.42 -1.09 10.64
CA PRO A 139 0.94 -0.64 10.33
C PRO A 139 1.08 0.35 9.18
N ILE A 140 0.30 0.21 8.10
CA ILE A 140 0.43 1.06 6.90
C ILE A 140 -0.20 2.45 7.07
N LEU A 141 -0.99 2.66 8.14
CA LEU A 141 -1.61 3.95 8.47
C LEU A 141 -0.55 5.05 8.60
N TRP A 142 0.53 4.75 9.34
CA TRP A 142 1.60 5.70 9.59
C TRP A 142 2.33 6.09 8.31
N SER A 143 2.50 5.13 7.39
CA SER A 143 3.05 5.40 6.06
C SER A 143 2.16 6.38 5.30
N GLY A 144 0.83 6.20 5.32
CA GLY A 144 -0.11 7.12 4.70
C GLY A 144 -0.10 8.52 5.31
N LEU A 145 -0.07 8.62 6.65
CA LEU A 145 0.03 9.90 7.34
C LEU A 145 1.35 10.62 7.03
N LEU A 146 2.47 9.89 6.94
CA LEU A 146 3.76 10.46 6.56
C LEU A 146 3.73 11.00 5.12
N MET A 147 3.10 10.28 4.20
CA MET A 147 2.91 10.75 2.82
C MET A 147 2.02 11.99 2.74
N LEU A 148 0.95 12.08 3.54
CA LEU A 148 0.10 13.28 3.62
C LEU A 148 0.85 14.49 4.20
N ALA A 149 1.69 14.27 5.22
CA ALA A 149 2.57 15.32 5.74
C ALA A 149 3.58 15.76 4.66
N ALA A 150 4.19 14.80 3.96
CA ALA A 150 5.11 15.07 2.86
C ALA A 150 4.43 15.82 1.70
N TYR A 151 3.16 15.53 1.40
CA TYR A 151 2.35 16.31 0.45
C TYR A 151 2.29 17.78 0.87
N GLY A 152 1.97 18.07 2.14
CA GLY A 152 1.93 19.44 2.65
C GLY A 152 3.27 20.17 2.47
N VAL A 153 4.38 19.48 2.78
CA VAL A 153 5.74 20.02 2.57
C VAL A 153 6.02 20.27 1.10
N MET A 154 5.70 19.34 0.21
CA MET A 154 5.94 19.49 -1.24
C MET A 154 5.16 20.66 -1.84
N VAL A 155 3.91 20.86 -1.42
CA VAL A 155 3.07 21.97 -1.89
C VAL A 155 3.61 23.32 -1.44
N VAL A 156 4.11 23.43 -0.19
CA VAL A 156 4.61 24.69 0.37
C VAL A 156 6.02 25.01 -0.10
N ALA A 157 6.92 24.02 -0.09
CA ALA A 157 8.35 24.24 -0.33
C ALA A 157 8.75 24.16 -1.80
N GLN A 158 7.97 23.48 -2.65
CA GLN A 158 8.23 23.28 -4.08
C GLN A 158 9.71 22.96 -4.39
N PRO A 159 10.29 21.93 -3.79
CA PRO A 159 11.72 21.65 -3.95
C PRO A 159 12.06 21.29 -5.40
N PRO A 160 13.29 21.55 -5.86
CA PRO A 160 13.77 20.95 -7.10
C PRO A 160 13.74 19.42 -6.96
N TYR A 161 13.56 18.69 -8.06
CA TYR A 161 13.45 17.22 -8.03
C TYR A 161 12.29 16.70 -7.16
N ALA A 162 11.13 17.37 -7.22
CA ALA A 162 9.98 17.06 -6.39
C ALA A 162 9.48 15.61 -6.54
N TRP A 163 9.61 15.02 -7.74
CA TRP A 163 9.27 13.62 -7.96
C TRP A 163 10.22 12.68 -7.20
N THR A 164 11.52 12.92 -7.27
CA THR A 164 12.55 12.13 -6.59
C THR A 164 12.36 12.17 -5.09
N PHE A 165 12.16 13.36 -4.51
CA PHE A 165 11.88 13.51 -3.08
C PHE A 165 10.59 12.80 -2.65
N THR A 166 9.56 12.85 -3.50
CA THR A 166 8.32 12.09 -3.31
C THR A 166 8.58 10.59 -3.27
N GLY A 167 9.36 10.08 -4.22
CA GLY A 167 9.78 8.68 -4.29
C GLY A 167 10.53 8.22 -3.04
N ILE A 168 11.48 9.04 -2.57
CA ILE A 168 12.25 8.76 -1.34
C ILE A 168 11.31 8.69 -0.13
N ALA A 169 10.40 9.66 0.02
CA ALA A 169 9.46 9.69 1.15
C ALA A 169 8.55 8.46 1.17
N ILE A 170 7.98 8.09 0.02
CA ILE A 170 7.12 6.91 -0.10
C ILE A 170 7.92 5.62 0.14
N ALA A 171 9.11 5.49 -0.46
CA ALA A 171 9.96 4.32 -0.30
C ALA A 171 10.42 4.13 1.15
N ALA A 172 10.82 5.20 1.84
CA ALA A 172 11.17 5.15 3.26
C ALA A 172 9.96 4.73 4.13
N SER A 173 8.77 5.25 3.81
CA SER A 173 7.52 4.88 4.49
C SER A 173 7.19 3.39 4.33
N LEU A 174 7.43 2.85 3.14
CA LEU A 174 7.21 1.44 2.79
C LEU A 174 8.26 0.53 3.45
N LEU A 175 9.53 0.93 3.43
CA LEU A 175 10.60 0.23 4.16
C LEU A 175 10.25 0.10 5.64
N TRP A 176 9.79 1.19 6.26
CA TRP A 176 9.34 1.17 7.65
C TRP A 176 8.16 0.22 7.88
N ALA A 177 7.14 0.26 7.01
CA ALA A 177 6.01 -0.67 7.09
C ALA A 177 6.46 -2.13 6.98
N GLY A 178 7.38 -2.43 6.06
CA GLY A 178 7.98 -3.76 5.89
C GLY A 178 8.72 -4.24 7.12
N LEU A 179 9.58 -3.39 7.70
CA LEU A 179 10.32 -3.69 8.92
C LEU A 179 9.38 -3.88 10.13
N SER A 180 8.37 -3.03 10.26
CA SER A 180 7.36 -3.12 11.32
C SER A 180 6.56 -4.43 11.22
N ALA A 181 6.09 -4.78 10.03
CA ALA A 181 5.40 -6.03 9.76
C ALA A 181 6.29 -7.25 10.05
N GLN A 182 7.57 -7.21 9.66
CA GLN A 182 8.52 -8.29 9.94
C GLN A 182 8.77 -8.47 11.45
N ARG A 183 8.90 -7.36 12.20
CA ARG A 183 9.06 -7.39 13.66
C ARG A 183 7.83 -7.99 14.36
N GLN A 184 6.63 -7.57 13.96
CA GLN A 184 5.38 -8.10 14.50
C GLN A 184 5.22 -9.60 14.23
N ARG A 185 5.55 -10.06 13.01
CA ARG A 185 5.55 -11.51 12.69
C ARG A 185 6.53 -12.30 13.54
N ARG A 186 7.75 -11.79 13.73
CA ARG A 186 8.75 -12.45 14.59
C ARG A 186 8.31 -12.52 16.05
N ALA A 187 7.72 -11.44 16.57
CA ALA A 187 7.19 -11.41 17.93
C ALA A 187 6.04 -12.41 18.13
N GLY A 188 5.15 -12.55 17.13
CA GLY A 188 4.07 -13.54 17.16
C GLY A 188 4.52 -14.99 16.99
N ALA A 189 5.66 -15.25 16.34
CA ALA A 189 6.22 -16.59 16.18
C ALA A 189 7.01 -17.08 17.42
N LEU A 190 7.32 -16.18 18.36
CA LEU A 190 8.03 -16.49 19.62
C LEU A 190 7.06 -16.67 20.81
N GLN A 191 5.75 -16.54 20.58
CA GLN A 191 4.67 -16.79 21.55
C GLN A 191 4.04 -18.15 21.29
#